data_AF-A0A1Q7C3U1-F1
#
_entry.id   AF-A0A1Q7C3U1-F1
#
_cell.length_a   1.000
_cell.length_b   1.000
_cell.length_c   1.000
_cell.angle_alpha   90.00
_cell.angle_beta   90.00
_cell.angle_gamma   90.00
#
_symmetry.space_group_name_H-M   'P 1'
#
loop_
_entity.id
_entity.type
_entity.pdbx_description
1 polymer ?
#
loop_
_entity_poly.entity_id
_entity_poly.type
_entity_poly.pdbx_seq_one_letter_code
_entity_poly.pdbx_strand_id
1 'polypeptide(L)'
;MSIAREIEDIARDLIKHQHDHPPVRDINREVERRLTFADRVADDFARLVGSWIFVLVQVGIMVVWIGLNALNLIHPWDVYPFAFLNFILSLEAAVWVSVVLMALNRLADRDRLRSQQDFELNVKAEEELKALMNHLMHQDEILLQIVNRLDRGDREMKRLARRVEDALGSNNETPAAKPSGADRPPIGIPAP
;
A
#
# COMPACT_ATOMS: atom_id res chain seq x y z
N MET A 1 -12.66 26.30 -30.38
CA MET A 1 -11.20 26.32 -30.13
C MET A 1 -10.80 26.42 -28.65
N SER A 2 -11.70 26.72 -27.69
CA SER A 2 -11.35 26.77 -26.25
C SER A 2 -11.34 25.38 -25.60
N ILE A 3 -12.39 24.60 -25.86
CA ILE A 3 -12.61 23.27 -25.22
C ILE A 3 -11.49 22.28 -25.54
N ALA A 4 -10.95 22.29 -26.77
CA ALA A 4 -9.84 21.41 -27.13
C ALA A 4 -8.55 21.73 -26.35
N ARG A 5 -8.33 22.99 -25.99
CA ARG A 5 -7.17 23.41 -25.19
C ARG A 5 -7.33 23.06 -23.72
N GLU A 6 -8.54 23.19 -23.17
CA GLU A 6 -8.84 22.74 -21.80
C GLU A 6 -8.68 21.22 -21.63
N ILE A 7 -9.12 20.42 -22.61
CA ILE A 7 -8.93 18.96 -22.57
C ILE A 7 -7.44 18.61 -22.66
N GLU A 8 -6.68 19.33 -23.48
CA GLU A 8 -5.26 19.11 -23.61
C GLU A 8 -4.47 19.57 -22.37
N ASP A 9 -4.89 20.64 -21.71
CA ASP A 9 -4.31 21.10 -20.44
C ASP A 9 -4.63 20.15 -19.28
N ILE A 10 -5.86 19.61 -19.21
CA ILE A 10 -6.24 18.59 -18.22
C ILE A 10 -5.47 17.28 -18.46
N ALA A 11 -5.34 16.85 -19.72
CA ALA A 11 -4.53 15.67 -20.06
C ALA A 11 -3.05 15.87 -19.72
N ARG A 12 -2.53 17.09 -19.93
CA ARG A 12 -1.14 17.46 -19.60
C ARG A 12 -0.91 17.55 -18.09
N ASP A 13 -1.91 17.95 -17.31
CA ASP A 13 -1.85 17.99 -15.84
C ASP A 13 -1.99 16.60 -15.21
N LEU A 14 -2.75 15.70 -15.84
CA LEU A 14 -2.88 14.30 -15.44
C LEU A 14 -1.61 13.48 -15.71
N ILE A 15 -0.90 13.76 -16.81
CA ILE A 15 0.42 13.17 -17.12
C ILE A 15 1.49 13.65 -16.12
N LYS A 16 1.30 14.83 -15.51
CA LYS A 16 2.24 15.40 -14.53
C LYS A 16 2.23 14.69 -13.17
N HIS A 17 1.22 13.87 -12.89
CA HIS A 17 1.12 13.06 -11.68
C HIS A 17 1.69 11.65 -11.87
N GLN A 18 2.73 11.51 -12.69
CA GLN A 18 3.57 10.34 -12.68
C GLN A 18 4.31 10.31 -11.34
N HIS A 19 3.84 9.49 -10.40
CA HIS A 19 4.52 9.26 -9.13
C HIS A 19 5.94 8.77 -9.42
N ASP A 20 6.90 9.66 -9.17
CA ASP A 20 8.33 9.41 -9.30
C ASP A 20 8.77 8.63 -8.07
N HIS A 21 8.41 7.35 -8.00
CA HIS A 21 8.96 6.48 -6.97
C HIS A 21 10.43 6.24 -7.34
N PRO A 22 11.39 6.62 -6.47
CA PRO A 22 12.78 6.29 -6.69
C PRO A 22 12.87 4.77 -6.91
N PRO A 23 13.66 4.30 -7.91
CA PRO A 23 13.74 2.88 -8.24
C PRO A 23 14.05 2.08 -6.97
N VAL A 24 13.31 0.98 -6.77
CA VAL A 24 13.45 0.10 -5.59
C VAL A 24 14.94 -0.18 -5.40
N ARG A 25 15.53 0.44 -4.37
CA ARG A 25 16.96 0.35 -4.12
C ARG A 25 17.23 -1.04 -3.59
N ASP A 26 17.72 -1.91 -4.48
CA ASP A 26 18.04 -3.30 -4.13
C ASP A 26 19.33 -3.33 -3.31
N ILE A 27 19.19 -3.13 -2.01
CA ILE A 27 20.29 -3.03 -1.04
C ILE A 27 21.05 -4.37 -0.92
N ASN A 28 20.46 -5.49 -1.36
CA ASN A 28 21.19 -6.76 -1.48
C ASN A 28 22.43 -6.60 -2.38
N ARG A 29 22.33 -5.77 -3.43
CA ARG A 29 23.41 -5.52 -4.39
C ARG A 29 24.54 -4.66 -3.85
N GLU A 30 24.27 -3.80 -2.86
CA GLU A 30 25.29 -2.99 -2.17
C GLU A 30 26.03 -3.79 -1.09
N VAL A 31 25.32 -4.69 -0.40
CA VAL A 31 25.92 -5.67 0.52
C VAL A 31 26.84 -6.64 -0.26
N GLU A 32 26.43 -7.06 -1.45
CA GLU A 32 27.26 -7.91 -2.34
C GLU A 32 28.57 -7.25 -2.79
N ARG A 33 28.60 -5.93 -2.98
CA ARG A 33 29.82 -5.20 -3.39
C ARG A 33 30.88 -5.09 -2.30
N ARG A 34 30.54 -5.40 -1.04
CA ARG A 34 31.47 -5.40 0.10
C ARG A 34 31.79 -6.81 0.61
N LEU A 35 31.47 -7.86 -0.16
CA LEU A 35 31.79 -9.23 0.22
C LEU A 35 33.31 -9.40 0.32
N THR A 36 33.78 -9.62 1.53
CA THR A 36 35.15 -10.00 1.84
C THR A 36 35.42 -11.40 1.28
N PHE A 37 36.68 -11.77 1.06
CA PHE A 37 37.02 -13.13 0.61
C PHE A 37 36.40 -14.22 1.52
N ALA A 38 36.30 -13.94 2.82
CA ALA A 38 35.64 -14.78 3.81
C ALA A 38 34.13 -14.96 3.54
N ASP A 39 33.43 -13.94 3.05
CA ASP A 39 32.00 -14.02 2.78
C ASP A 39 31.70 -14.90 1.56
N ARG A 40 32.56 -14.85 0.53
CA ARG A 40 32.43 -15.73 -0.63
C ARG A 40 32.68 -17.20 -0.26
N VAL A 41 33.69 -17.47 0.57
CA VAL A 41 33.93 -18.81 1.12
C VAL A 41 32.76 -19.29 1.99
N ALA A 42 32.19 -18.39 2.81
CA ALA A 42 31.02 -18.71 3.63
C ALA A 42 29.77 -19.05 2.81
N ASP A 43 29.56 -18.39 1.66
CA ASP A 43 28.43 -18.66 0.78
C ASP A 43 28.60 -19.95 -0.03
N ASP A 44 29.82 -20.30 -0.42
CA ASP A 44 30.11 -21.61 -1.04
C ASP A 44 30.00 -22.73 -0.01
N PHE A 45 30.47 -22.50 1.21
CA PHE A 45 30.33 -23.44 2.33
C PHE A 45 28.86 -23.64 2.72
N ALA A 46 28.05 -22.57 2.77
CA ALA A 46 26.62 -22.68 3.05
C ALA A 46 25.88 -23.50 1.99
N ARG A 47 26.26 -23.38 0.71
CA ARG A 47 25.70 -24.20 -0.37
C ARG A 47 26.10 -25.66 -0.25
N LEU A 48 27.35 -25.94 0.13
CA LEU A 48 27.87 -27.29 0.29
C LEU A 48 27.24 -28.01 1.49
N VAL A 49 27.11 -27.32 2.63
CA VAL A 49 26.56 -27.85 3.87
C VAL A 49 25.03 -27.92 3.87
N GLY A 50 24.36 -27.03 3.14
CA GLY A 50 22.91 -27.07 2.95
C GLY A 50 22.41 -28.21 2.06
N SER A 51 23.31 -28.98 1.44
CA SER A 51 22.95 -30.09 0.57
C SER A 51 22.69 -31.37 1.37
N TRP A 52 21.55 -32.01 1.10
CA TRP A 52 21.20 -33.34 1.65
C TRP A 52 22.24 -34.42 1.33
N ILE A 53 22.97 -34.27 0.21
CA ILE A 53 24.00 -35.21 -0.22
C ILE A 53 25.20 -35.20 0.73
N PHE A 54 25.56 -34.03 1.28
CA PHE A 54 26.69 -33.92 2.22
C PHE A 54 26.43 -34.72 3.50
N VAL A 55 25.22 -34.63 4.05
CA VAL A 55 24.80 -35.39 5.24
C VAL A 55 24.87 -36.89 4.97
N LEU A 56 24.38 -37.35 3.81
CA LEU A 56 24.43 -38.76 3.42
C LEU A 56 25.87 -39.28 3.28
N VAL A 57 26.78 -38.49 2.70
CA VAL A 57 28.20 -38.86 2.59
C VAL A 57 28.85 -38.96 3.96
N GLN A 58 28.62 -38.01 4.86
CA GLN A 58 29.16 -38.02 6.22
C GLN A 58 28.72 -39.26 7.01
N VAL A 59 27.41 -39.56 6.96
CA VAL A 59 26.86 -40.78 7.58
C VAL A 59 27.44 -42.03 6.94
N GLY A 60 27.59 -42.04 5.61
CA GLY A 60 28.22 -43.15 4.88
C GLY A 60 29.65 -43.43 5.32
N ILE A 61 30.48 -42.38 5.47
CA ILE A 61 31.85 -42.49 5.99
C ILE A 61 31.84 -43.08 7.40
N MET A 62 30.94 -42.63 8.27
CA MET A 62 30.82 -43.16 9.63
C MET A 62 30.42 -44.64 9.65
N VAL A 63 29.45 -45.04 8.83
CA VAL A 63 29.03 -46.45 8.70
C VAL A 63 30.17 -47.31 8.14
N VAL A 64 30.90 -46.83 7.14
CA VAL A 64 32.06 -47.53 6.58
C VAL A 64 33.16 -47.68 7.64
N TRP A 65 33.44 -46.64 8.43
CA TRP A 65 34.44 -46.69 9.50
C TRP A 65 34.08 -47.70 10.59
N ILE A 66 32.82 -47.67 11.05
CA ILE A 66 32.30 -48.62 12.03
C ILE A 66 32.35 -50.04 11.44
N GLY A 67 31.92 -50.23 10.19
CA GLY A 67 31.93 -51.53 9.51
C GLY A 67 33.34 -52.12 9.37
N LEU A 68 34.33 -51.32 8.95
CA LEU A 68 35.71 -51.75 8.81
C LEU A 68 36.33 -52.19 10.16
N ASN A 69 36.04 -51.45 11.24
CA ASN A 69 36.57 -51.73 12.57
C ASN A 69 35.80 -52.83 13.32
N ALA A 70 34.47 -52.84 13.25
CA ALA A 70 33.62 -53.80 13.97
C ALA A 70 33.66 -55.20 13.36
N LEU A 71 33.81 -55.32 12.04
CA LEU A 71 33.94 -56.62 11.35
C LEU A 71 35.37 -57.17 11.39
N ASN A 72 36.30 -56.47 12.05
CA ASN A 72 37.70 -56.87 12.17
C ASN A 72 38.37 -57.12 10.80
N LEU A 73 37.95 -56.36 9.78
CA LEU A 73 38.35 -56.53 8.38
C LEU A 73 39.81 -56.09 8.14
N ILE A 74 40.30 -55.21 9.02
CA ILE A 74 41.68 -54.74 9.16
C ILE A 74 42.00 -54.85 10.65
N HIS A 75 43.27 -55.04 11.03
CA HIS A 75 43.69 -55.11 12.43
C HIS A 75 42.99 -54.00 13.26
N PRO A 76 42.27 -54.34 14.33
CA PRO A 76 41.29 -53.45 14.93
C PRO A 76 42.01 -52.37 15.75
N TRP A 77 42.25 -51.25 15.08
CA TRP A 77 42.88 -50.04 15.59
C TRP A 77 41.94 -49.16 16.44
N ASP A 78 40.61 -49.27 16.27
CA ASP A 78 39.60 -48.57 17.07
C ASP A 78 38.54 -49.57 17.59
N VAL A 79 38.86 -50.26 18.68
CA VAL A 79 37.97 -51.25 19.32
C VAL A 79 36.81 -50.56 20.02
N TYR A 80 35.62 -51.18 20.01
CA TYR A 80 34.45 -50.69 20.76
C TYR A 80 34.84 -50.37 22.22
N PRO A 81 34.64 -49.13 22.71
CA PRO A 81 33.64 -48.13 22.33
C PRO A 81 34.08 -47.01 21.33
N PHE A 82 35.01 -47.27 20.41
CA PHE A 82 35.47 -46.33 19.36
C PHE A 82 35.97 -44.98 19.90
N ALA A 83 37.06 -45.00 20.65
CA ALA A 83 37.59 -43.80 21.31
C ALA A 83 38.07 -42.73 20.29
N PHE A 84 38.66 -43.15 19.18
CA PHE A 84 39.16 -42.23 18.16
C PHE A 84 38.03 -41.58 17.37
N LEU A 85 37.03 -42.38 16.95
CA LEU A 85 35.85 -41.85 16.26
C LEU A 85 35.13 -40.80 17.12
N ASN A 86 34.90 -41.11 18.40
CA ASN A 86 34.24 -40.19 19.32
C ASN A 86 35.03 -38.89 19.54
N PHE A 87 36.37 -38.98 19.59
CA PHE A 87 37.22 -37.80 19.69
C PHE A 87 37.08 -36.90 18.45
N ILE A 88 37.15 -37.47 17.25
CA ILE A 88 37.03 -36.73 15.99
C ILE A 88 35.64 -36.08 15.89
N LEU A 89 34.57 -36.83 16.17
CA LEU A 89 33.20 -36.30 16.13
C LEU A 89 32.98 -35.16 17.12
N SER A 90 33.59 -35.23 18.31
CA SER A 90 33.50 -34.16 19.30
C SER A 90 34.21 -32.88 18.83
N LEU A 91 35.38 -33.03 18.21
CA LEU A 91 36.11 -31.92 17.60
C LEU A 91 35.32 -31.32 16.43
N GLU A 92 34.73 -32.17 15.59
CA GLU A 92 33.90 -31.76 14.46
C GLU A 92 32.68 -30.97 14.93
N ALA A 93 31.98 -31.46 15.96
CA ALA A 93 30.84 -30.77 16.57
C ALA A 93 31.21 -29.38 17.09
N ALA A 94 32.38 -29.22 17.74
CA ALA A 94 32.84 -27.92 18.21
C ALA A 94 33.07 -26.93 17.05
N VAL A 95 33.64 -27.39 15.93
CA VAL A 95 33.79 -26.58 14.72
C VAL A 95 32.42 -26.22 14.14
N TRP A 96 31.49 -27.17 14.07
CA TRP A 96 30.13 -26.93 13.60
C TRP A 96 29.42 -25.86 14.42
N VAL A 97 29.54 -25.89 15.74
CA VAL A 97 28.93 -24.88 16.63
C VAL A 97 29.45 -23.48 16.30
N SER A 98 30.76 -23.31 16.09
CA SER A 98 31.33 -22.01 15.74
C SER A 98 30.80 -21.48 14.40
N VAL A 99 30.73 -22.35 13.40
CA VAL A 99 30.19 -22.00 12.08
C VAL A 99 28.71 -21.65 12.17
N VAL A 100 27.93 -22.42 12.93
CA VAL A 100 26.50 -22.13 13.16
C VAL A 100 26.33 -20.79 13.87
N LEU A 101 27.13 -20.49 14.90
CA LEU A 101 27.09 -19.20 15.58
C LEU A 101 27.41 -18.03 14.64
N MET A 102 28.40 -18.19 13.77
CA MET A 102 28.73 -17.19 12.75
C MET A 102 27.59 -17.01 11.74
N ALA A 103 26.95 -18.11 11.31
CA ALA A 103 25.78 -18.06 10.44
C ALA A 103 24.58 -17.38 11.12
N LEU A 104 24.33 -17.67 12.40
CA LEU A 104 23.27 -17.04 13.18
C LEU A 104 23.51 -15.53 13.35
N ASN A 105 24.75 -15.11 13.64
CA ASN A 105 25.08 -13.68 13.73
C ASN A 105 24.82 -12.96 12.39
N ARG A 106 25.23 -13.59 11.27
CA ARG A 106 24.97 -13.06 9.92
C ARG A 106 23.48 -13.00 9.57
N LEU A 107 22.69 -13.98 10.03
CA LEU A 107 21.23 -13.97 9.85
C LEU A 107 20.58 -12.86 10.67
N ALA A 108 21.00 -12.66 11.92
CA ALA A 108 20.48 -11.59 12.78
C ALA A 108 20.79 -10.19 12.23
N ASP A 109 21.99 -9.98 11.68
CA ASP A 109 22.36 -8.72 11.04
C ASP A 109 21.48 -8.43 9.81
N ARG A 110 21.23 -9.44 8.97
CA ARG A 110 20.34 -9.31 7.80
C ARG A 110 18.88 -9.08 8.21
N ASP A 111 18.42 -9.75 9.25
CA ASP A 111 17.07 -9.62 9.79
C ASP A 111 16.82 -8.20 10.34
N ARG A 112 17.80 -7.66 11.08
CA ARG A 112 17.74 -6.28 11.57
C ARG A 112 17.65 -5.26 10.43
N LEU A 113 18.44 -5.42 9.38
CA LEU A 113 18.39 -4.53 8.21
C LEU A 113 17.05 -4.60 7.48
N ARG A 114 16.51 -5.81 7.31
CA ARG A 114 15.17 -6.01 6.71
C ARG A 114 14.09 -5.37 7.56
N SER A 115 14.11 -5.58 8.88
CA SER A 115 13.14 -4.97 9.80
C SER A 115 13.14 -3.44 9.75
N GLN A 116 14.33 -2.82 9.66
CA GLN A 116 14.42 -1.36 9.51
C GLN A 116 13.81 -0.86 8.20
N GLN A 117 14.05 -1.58 7.10
CA GLN A 117 13.48 -1.24 5.79
C GLN A 117 11.96 -1.41 5.77
N ASP A 118 11.46 -2.53 6.31
CA ASP A 118 10.03 -2.80 6.40
C ASP A 118 9.34 -1.73 7.24
N PHE A 119 9.98 -1.27 8.31
CA PHE A 119 9.48 -0.14 9.11
C PHE A 119 9.40 1.15 8.31
N GLU A 120 10.46 1.54 7.59
CA GLU A 120 10.46 2.74 6.76
C GLU A 120 9.42 2.68 5.63
N LEU A 121 9.28 1.53 4.97
CA LEU A 121 8.27 1.31 3.95
C LEU A 121 6.85 1.41 4.53
N ASN A 122 6.63 0.84 5.72
CA ASN A 122 5.34 0.90 6.38
C ASN A 122 4.96 2.33 6.77
N VAL A 123 5.91 3.13 7.28
CA VAL A 123 5.67 4.56 7.58
C VAL A 123 5.31 5.34 6.31
N LYS A 124 6.04 5.14 5.21
CA LYS A 124 5.72 5.78 3.93
C LYS A 124 4.35 5.35 3.39
N ALA A 125 4.03 4.06 3.49
CA ALA A 125 2.71 3.55 3.11
C ALA A 125 1.60 4.16 3.96
N GLU A 126 1.84 4.38 5.26
CA GLU A 126 0.88 5.07 6.14
C GLU A 126 0.67 6.53 5.73
N GLU A 127 1.73 7.23 5.33
CA GLU A 127 1.65 8.61 4.82
C GLU A 127 0.88 8.68 3.49
N GLU A 128 1.16 7.80 2.54
CA GLU A 128 0.43 7.70 1.27
C GLU A 128 -1.05 7.36 1.50
N LEU A 129 -1.34 6.45 2.44
CA LEU A 129 -2.71 6.11 2.82
C LEU A 129 -3.45 7.32 3.42
N LYS A 130 -2.79 8.10 4.28
CA LYS A 130 -3.36 9.36 4.81
C LYS A 130 -3.62 10.37 3.70
N ALA A 131 -2.71 10.50 2.74
CA ALA A 131 -2.89 11.39 1.59
C ALA A 131 -4.10 10.98 0.74
N LEU A 132 -4.24 9.68 0.44
CA LEU A 132 -5.41 9.13 -0.26
C LEU A 132 -6.71 9.37 0.51
N MET A 133 -6.72 9.15 1.82
CA MET A 133 -7.90 9.36 2.64
C MET A 133 -8.31 10.83 2.68
N ASN A 134 -7.34 11.75 2.79
CA ASN A 134 -7.60 13.18 2.67
C ASN A 134 -8.19 13.56 1.31
N HIS A 135 -7.67 12.96 0.23
CA HIS A 135 -8.21 13.19 -1.11
C HIS A 135 -9.66 12.70 -1.25
N LEU A 136 -9.98 11.51 -0.72
CA LEU A 136 -11.34 10.96 -0.71
C LEU A 136 -12.30 11.84 0.08
N MET A 137 -11.91 12.27 1.29
CA MET A 137 -12.73 13.21 2.08
C MET A 137 -12.97 14.53 1.34
N HIS A 138 -11.98 15.02 0.60
CA HIS A 138 -12.15 16.22 -0.22
C HIS A 138 -13.11 15.99 -1.40
N GLN A 139 -13.05 14.83 -2.05
CA GLN A 139 -14.00 14.45 -3.09
C GLN A 139 -15.43 14.36 -2.56
N ASP A 140 -15.62 13.78 -1.37
CA ASP A 140 -16.93 13.69 -0.70
C ASP A 140 -17.51 15.09 -0.42
N GLU A 141 -16.70 16.03 0.05
CA GLU A 141 -17.11 17.42 0.27
C GLU A 141 -17.55 18.10 -1.04
N ILE A 142 -16.80 17.91 -2.13
CA ILE A 142 -17.17 18.43 -3.46
C ILE A 142 -18.48 17.81 -3.93
N LEU A 143 -18.65 16.49 -3.78
CA LEU A 143 -19.89 15.78 -4.12
C LEU A 143 -21.09 16.36 -3.37
N LEU A 144 -20.96 16.57 -2.05
CA LEU A 144 -22.02 17.17 -1.24
C LEU A 144 -22.36 18.60 -1.69
N GLN A 145 -21.36 19.41 -2.05
CA GLN A 145 -21.60 20.75 -2.60
C GLN A 145 -22.36 20.70 -3.93
N ILE A 146 -21.99 19.78 -4.83
CA ILE A 146 -22.68 19.59 -6.12
C ILE A 146 -24.14 19.18 -5.89
N VAL A 147 -24.38 18.19 -5.02
CA VAL A 147 -25.73 17.73 -4.67
C VAL A 147 -26.57 18.88 -4.12
N ASN A 148 -26.02 19.69 -3.20
CA ASN A 148 -26.74 20.83 -2.64
C ASN A 148 -27.01 21.94 -3.68
N ARG A 149 -26.09 22.16 -4.63
CA ARG A 149 -26.32 23.08 -5.76
C ARG A 149 -27.42 22.58 -6.70
N LEU A 150 -27.45 21.28 -7.02
CA LEU A 150 -28.54 20.70 -7.82
C LEU A 150 -29.89 20.85 -7.10
N ASP A 151 -29.96 20.55 -5.81
CA ASP A 151 -31.19 20.65 -5.02
C ASP A 151 -31.68 22.11 -4.89
N ARG A 152 -30.76 23.09 -4.86
CA ARG A 152 -31.12 24.51 -4.98
C ARG A 152 -31.64 24.87 -6.36
N GLY A 153 -30.96 24.42 -7.41
CA GLY A 153 -31.38 24.64 -8.80
C GLY A 153 -32.78 24.10 -9.10
N ASP A 154 -33.09 22.89 -8.63
CA ASP A 154 -34.42 22.27 -8.79
C ASP A 154 -35.53 23.07 -8.09
N ARG A 155 -35.24 23.57 -6.87
CA ARG A 155 -36.18 24.43 -6.12
C ARG A 155 -36.42 25.77 -6.81
N GLU A 156 -35.39 26.38 -7.39
CA GLU A 156 -35.53 27.63 -8.15
C GLU A 156 -36.34 27.42 -9.42
N MET A 157 -36.08 26.33 -10.15
CA MET A 157 -36.83 25.99 -11.36
C MET A 157 -38.31 25.77 -11.06
N LYS A 158 -38.64 25.06 -9.98
CA LYS A 158 -40.01 24.91 -9.49
C LYS A 158 -40.68 26.23 -9.12
N ARG A 159 -39.94 27.18 -8.53
CA ARG A 159 -40.46 28.52 -8.20
C ARG A 159 -40.73 29.35 -9.45
N LEU A 160 -39.83 29.32 -10.42
CA LEU A 160 -40.01 30.00 -11.70
C LEU A 160 -41.19 29.43 -12.47
N ALA A 161 -41.33 28.10 -12.53
CA ALA A 161 -42.49 27.45 -13.14
C ALA A 161 -43.81 27.93 -12.51
N ARG A 162 -43.91 27.96 -11.17
CA ARG A 162 -45.09 28.49 -10.47
C ARG A 162 -45.35 29.97 -10.80
N ARG A 163 -44.32 30.82 -10.79
CA ARG A 163 -44.48 32.25 -11.13
C ARG A 163 -44.94 32.46 -12.56
N VAL A 164 -44.44 31.68 -13.51
CA VAL A 164 -44.87 31.72 -14.91
C VAL A 164 -46.33 31.28 -15.02
N GLU A 165 -46.73 30.23 -14.31
CA GLU A 165 -48.11 29.75 -14.29
C GLU A 165 -49.07 30.76 -13.64
N ASP A 166 -48.68 31.39 -12.53
CA ASP A 166 -49.45 32.46 -11.88
C ASP A 166 -49.57 33.70 -12.79
N ALA A 167 -48.50 34.07 -13.51
CA ALA A 167 -48.52 35.20 -14.44
C ALA A 167 -49.39 34.91 -15.68
N LEU A 168 -49.36 33.68 -16.21
CA LEU A 168 -50.25 33.23 -17.28
C LEU A 168 -51.71 33.18 -16.80
N GLY A 169 -51.96 32.77 -15.55
CA GLY A 169 -53.28 32.77 -14.92
C GLY A 169 -53.84 34.18 -14.72
N SER A 170 -53.02 35.10 -14.21
CA SER A 170 -53.39 36.51 -13.99
C SER A 170 -53.66 37.27 -15.29
N ASN A 171 -52.95 36.95 -16.39
CA ASN A 171 -53.15 37.64 -17.66
C ASN A 171 -54.45 37.22 -18.38
N ASN A 172 -55.11 36.15 -17.91
CA ASN A 172 -56.42 35.71 -18.40
C ASN A 172 -57.59 36.43 -17.66
N GLU A 173 -57.30 37.29 -16.68
CA GLU A 173 -58.28 38.13 -15.95
C GLU A 173 -58.03 39.63 -16.22
N THR A 174 -58.55 40.20 -17.32
CA THR A 174 -58.54 41.66 -17.54
C THR A 174 -59.83 42.30 -16.98
N PRO A 175 -59.79 43.49 -16.31
CA PRO A 175 -60.91 44.04 -15.55
C PRO A 175 -62.00 44.68 -16.43
N ALA A 176 -63.25 44.26 -16.25
CA ALA A 176 -64.43 44.90 -16.85
C ALA A 176 -64.85 46.16 -16.05
N ALA A 177 -64.65 47.31 -16.69
CA ALA A 177 -65.46 48.54 -16.67
C ALA A 177 -65.81 49.27 -15.34
N LYS A 178 -65.32 50.50 -15.25
CA LYS A 178 -65.79 51.59 -14.39
C LYS A 178 -66.84 52.42 -15.16
N PRO A 179 -68.02 52.76 -14.61
CA PRO A 179 -68.80 53.86 -15.16
C PRO A 179 -68.68 55.13 -14.30
N SER A 180 -68.23 56.20 -14.94
CA SER A 180 -68.42 57.59 -14.54
C SER A 180 -69.71 58.07 -15.22
N GLY A 181 -70.68 58.54 -14.43
CA GLY A 181 -71.91 59.15 -14.89
C GLY A 181 -72.39 60.15 -13.84
N ALA A 182 -72.35 61.42 -14.20
CA ALA A 182 -72.79 62.54 -13.39
C ALA A 182 -74.32 62.58 -13.26
N ASP A 183 -74.83 62.95 -12.09
CA ASP A 183 -75.95 63.88 -12.02
C ASP A 183 -75.98 64.63 -10.67
N ARG A 184 -76.33 65.90 -10.70
CA ARG A 184 -76.41 66.85 -9.56
C ARG A 184 -77.88 67.34 -9.43
N PRO A 185 -78.26 68.02 -8.34
CA PRO A 185 -79.34 67.65 -7.40
C PRO A 185 -80.71 68.29 -7.69
N PRO A 186 -81.68 68.18 -6.78
CA PRO A 186 -82.18 69.44 -6.23
C PRO A 186 -82.33 69.49 -4.70
N ILE A 187 -82.53 70.72 -4.26
CA ILE A 187 -82.56 71.32 -2.93
C ILE A 187 -83.81 70.90 -2.14
N GLY A 188 -83.67 70.76 -0.81
CA GLY A 188 -84.77 70.73 0.15
C GLY A 188 -84.27 70.95 1.57
N ILE A 189 -84.69 72.06 2.19
CA ILE A 189 -84.25 72.61 3.50
C ILE A 189 -85.17 72.06 4.66
N PRO A 190 -85.13 72.52 5.93
CA PRO A 190 -84.67 71.78 7.12
C PRO A 190 -85.76 71.57 8.22
N ALA A 191 -85.31 71.17 9.43
CA ALA A 191 -85.90 71.39 10.78
C ALA A 191 -86.77 70.27 11.39
N PRO A 192 -87.01 70.26 12.73
CA PRO A 192 -86.42 71.09 13.81
C PRO A 192 -85.42 70.36 14.72
#